data_AF-A0A091V5E5-F1
#
_entry.id   AF-A0A091V5E5-F1
#
_cell.length_a   1.000
_cell.length_b   1.000
_cell.length_c   1.000
_cell.angle_alpha   90.00
_cell.angle_beta   90.00
_cell.angle_gamma   90.00
#
_symmetry.space_group_name_H-M   'P 1'
#
loop_
_entity.id
_entity.type
_entity.pdbx_description
1 polymer ?
#
loop_
_entity_poly.entity_id
_entity_poly.type
_entity_poly.pdbx_seq_one_letter_code
_entity_poly.pdbx_strand_id
1 'polypeptide(L)'
;VRRQHMERCLTFLVDELKVIDPVEARNRIFFVSAKEVLSARRQKAQGMPEGGEALAEGFQTRFQEFQHFEQIFEECISQSAVKTKFEQHTIRAKQIIDTVKNIMDAINIAAAEKRVHSMEEREDQKDRLDFVRNQLNILTEDTKEKIKHVTEEVENKVSSAMTDEICRLSVLVDEFYSDFHPSPQVLKLYKTELNKHIEDGLGKNLADRCSSEVNQSMHQSQQEMIENLKPLLPSGAQNQLHLLIPCRRFDLSYDLNCHSLCADFQEDIMFHFSLGWTSLVNRFLGPKQAQRVLLGLGDPNLQIPRPLATTPSAASLPAITPENVSHDDFMVPLVMSLASLTSRTSMSIIVVGGIWRTVGWKLISLSLSMYGLLYLYERLTWTTKAKERAFKQQFVNYATEKLQMIVSLTSANCSHQVQQEMATTFARLCQQVDITQKNLEKEIARLSKEIDQLENVQSHSKQLRNKAIHLENELDRFTKHFLQKSK
;
A
#
# COMPACT_ATOMS: atom_id res chain seq x y z
N VAL A 1 -54.03 56.21 88.43
CA VAL A 1 -54.16 54.79 88.04
C VAL A 1 -53.64 54.53 86.62
N ARG A 2 -54.43 54.57 85.52
CA ARG A 2 -53.99 54.16 84.14
C ARG A 2 -52.62 54.73 83.73
N ARG A 3 -52.39 56.04 83.88
CA ARG A 3 -51.10 56.68 83.56
C ARG A 3 -49.90 56.13 84.35
N GLN A 4 -50.07 55.92 85.66
CA GLN A 4 -49.02 55.42 86.56
C GLN A 4 -48.66 53.95 86.24
N HIS A 5 -49.65 53.13 85.89
CA HIS A 5 -49.37 51.77 85.42
C HIS A 5 -48.68 51.76 84.05
N MET A 6 -49.08 52.63 83.12
CA MET A 6 -48.40 52.75 81.83
C MET A 6 -46.93 53.12 82.02
N GLU A 7 -46.65 54.14 82.83
CA GLU A 7 -45.30 54.58 83.18
C GLU A 7 -44.49 53.48 83.87
N ARG A 8 -45.04 52.82 84.91
CA ARG A 8 -44.36 51.71 85.61
C ARG A 8 -44.04 50.53 84.67
N CYS A 9 -44.96 50.16 83.78
CA CYS A 9 -44.78 49.07 82.83
C CYS A 9 -43.80 49.45 81.70
N LEU A 10 -43.78 50.71 81.24
CA LEU A 10 -42.76 51.19 80.31
C LEU A 10 -41.37 51.08 80.92
N THR A 11 -41.15 51.62 82.11
CA THR A 11 -39.87 51.49 82.83
C THR A 11 -39.48 50.03 83.06
N PHE A 12 -40.44 49.16 83.37
CA PHE A 12 -40.17 47.72 83.53
C PHE A 12 -39.69 47.05 82.23
N LEU A 13 -40.38 47.28 81.11
CA LEU A 13 -40.04 46.65 79.83
C LEU A 13 -38.76 47.23 79.19
N VAL A 14 -38.55 48.54 79.34
CA VAL A 14 -37.48 49.30 78.67
C VAL A 14 -36.23 49.41 79.54
N ASP A 15 -36.35 49.88 80.78
CA ASP A 15 -35.19 50.25 81.60
C ASP A 15 -34.68 49.07 82.44
N GLU A 16 -35.60 48.26 83.00
CA GLU A 16 -35.26 47.09 83.82
C GLU A 16 -34.97 45.85 82.96
N LEU A 17 -35.91 45.41 82.13
CA LEU A 17 -35.76 44.20 81.31
C LEU A 17 -34.95 44.43 80.03
N LYS A 18 -34.97 45.63 79.45
CA LYS A 18 -34.24 46.00 78.23
C LYS A 18 -34.54 45.10 77.02
N VAL A 19 -35.79 44.65 76.92
CA VAL A 19 -36.24 43.72 75.87
C VAL A 19 -36.89 44.42 74.67
N ILE A 20 -37.17 45.72 74.77
CA ILE A 20 -37.95 46.46 73.77
C ILE A 20 -37.68 47.98 73.83
N ASP A 21 -37.77 48.66 72.69
CA ASP A 21 -37.59 50.11 72.60
C ASP A 21 -38.73 50.93 73.23
N PRO A 22 -38.48 52.16 73.73
CA PRO A 22 -39.50 53.00 74.38
C PRO A 22 -40.72 53.33 73.51
N VAL A 23 -40.55 53.33 72.18
CA VAL A 23 -41.61 53.60 71.21
C VAL A 23 -42.51 52.38 71.03
N GLU A 24 -41.90 51.20 70.88
CA GLU A 24 -42.62 49.95 70.65
C GLU A 24 -43.27 49.42 71.94
N ALA A 25 -42.65 49.63 73.10
CA ALA A 25 -43.17 49.24 74.41
C ALA A 25 -44.57 49.80 74.69
N ARG A 26 -44.90 51.00 74.18
CA ARG A 26 -46.24 51.61 74.28
C ARG A 26 -47.31 50.79 73.56
N ASN A 27 -46.93 50.08 72.50
CA ASN A 27 -47.80 49.21 71.71
C ASN A 27 -47.82 47.75 72.23
N ARG A 28 -47.19 47.48 73.39
CA ARG A 28 -47.21 46.17 74.06
C ARG A 28 -47.89 46.20 75.45
N ILE A 29 -48.40 47.36 75.89
CA ILE A 29 -49.05 47.54 77.20
C ILE A 29 -50.55 47.83 76.98
N PHE A 30 -51.42 46.95 77.49
CA PHE A 30 -52.86 46.99 77.25
C PHE A 30 -53.67 47.04 78.57
N PHE A 31 -54.69 47.88 78.60
CA PHE A 31 -55.60 48.06 79.74
C PHE A 31 -56.94 47.37 79.50
N VAL A 32 -56.99 46.07 79.82
CA VAL A 32 -58.09 45.18 79.44
C VAL A 32 -58.84 44.62 80.65
N SER A 33 -60.01 44.03 80.39
CA SER A 33 -60.75 43.23 81.35
C SER A 33 -61.10 41.87 80.75
N ALA A 34 -60.29 40.85 81.03
CA ALA A 34 -60.50 39.50 80.52
C ALA A 34 -61.88 38.93 80.94
N LYS A 35 -62.39 39.32 82.11
CA LYS A 35 -63.72 38.94 82.60
C LYS A 35 -64.84 39.51 81.71
N GLU A 36 -64.78 40.79 81.36
CA GLU A 36 -65.78 41.43 80.50
C GLU A 36 -65.75 40.84 79.08
N VAL A 37 -64.56 40.65 78.51
CA VAL A 37 -64.38 40.04 77.18
C VAL A 37 -64.91 38.61 77.15
N LEU A 38 -64.62 37.80 78.19
CA LEU A 38 -65.15 36.44 78.31
C LEU A 38 -66.67 36.41 78.42
N SER A 39 -67.27 37.27 79.25
CA SER A 39 -68.73 37.37 79.38
C SER A 39 -69.39 37.79 78.06
N ALA A 40 -68.86 38.82 77.38
CA ALA A 40 -69.38 39.29 76.10
C ALA A 40 -69.29 38.22 75.00
N ARG A 41 -68.14 37.52 74.89
CA ARG A 41 -67.96 36.40 73.94
C ARG A 41 -68.88 35.21 74.26
N ARG A 42 -69.11 34.91 75.54
CA ARG A 42 -70.05 33.87 75.98
C ARG A 42 -71.49 34.21 75.60
N GLN A 43 -71.92 35.45 75.82
CA GLN A 43 -73.24 35.94 75.40
C GLN A 43 -73.38 35.88 73.87
N LYS A 44 -72.38 36.35 73.11
CA LYS A 44 -72.34 36.26 71.65
C LYS A 44 -72.46 34.83 71.14
N ALA A 45 -71.72 33.89 71.73
CA ALA A 45 -71.76 32.47 71.37
C ALA A 45 -73.13 31.81 71.67
N GLN A 46 -73.93 32.41 72.56
CA GLN A 46 -75.30 32.02 72.86
C GLN A 46 -76.35 32.78 72.01
N GLY A 47 -75.92 33.57 71.02
CA GLY A 47 -76.80 34.36 70.15
C GLY A 47 -77.34 35.66 70.77
N MET A 48 -76.86 36.04 71.96
CA MET A 48 -77.25 37.27 72.65
C MET A 48 -76.32 38.44 72.27
N PRO A 49 -76.81 39.71 72.30
CA PRO A 49 -75.97 40.87 72.02
C PRO A 49 -74.85 41.03 73.08
N GLU A 50 -73.68 41.50 72.63
CA GLU A 50 -72.43 41.58 73.42
C GLU A 50 -72.48 42.52 74.65
N GLY A 51 -73.59 43.24 74.86
CA GLY A 51 -73.78 44.24 75.92
C GLY A 51 -74.74 43.84 77.05
N GLY A 52 -75.07 42.54 77.21
CA GLY A 52 -76.26 42.09 77.94
C GLY A 52 -76.23 42.10 79.48
N GLU A 53 -75.08 42.29 80.14
CA GLU A 53 -74.96 42.25 81.62
C GLU A 53 -74.19 43.46 82.16
N ALA A 54 -74.90 44.49 82.66
CA ALA A 54 -74.39 45.54 83.57
C ALA A 54 -72.91 45.94 83.39
N LEU A 55 -72.49 46.19 82.14
CA LEU A 55 -71.08 46.40 81.82
C LEU A 55 -70.63 47.79 82.29
N ALA A 56 -69.48 47.84 82.95
CA ALA A 56 -68.96 49.09 83.51
C ALA A 56 -68.61 50.07 82.38
N GLU A 57 -68.77 51.37 82.65
CA GLU A 57 -68.50 52.46 81.70
C GLU A 57 -67.14 52.28 81.00
N GLY A 58 -67.10 52.47 79.68
CA GLY A 58 -65.90 52.25 78.86
C GLY A 58 -65.61 50.79 78.47
N PHE A 59 -66.56 49.86 78.65
CA PHE A 59 -66.42 48.46 78.20
C PHE A 59 -65.96 48.35 76.74
N GLN A 60 -66.60 49.09 75.82
CA GLN A 60 -66.28 49.02 74.39
C GLN A 60 -64.80 49.32 74.11
N THR A 61 -64.23 50.30 74.82
CA THR A 61 -62.81 50.66 74.73
C THR A 61 -61.92 49.52 75.23
N ARG A 62 -62.25 48.89 76.36
CA ARG A 62 -61.50 47.75 76.92
C ARG A 62 -61.61 46.49 76.05
N PHE A 63 -62.74 46.30 75.37
CA PHE A 63 -62.97 45.20 74.43
C PHE A 63 -62.14 45.39 73.15
N GLN A 64 -62.15 46.59 72.56
CA GLN A 64 -61.29 46.94 71.43
C GLN A 64 -59.80 46.83 71.80
N GLU A 65 -59.41 47.28 73.00
CA GLU A 65 -58.03 47.18 73.50
C GLU A 65 -57.58 45.72 73.69
N PHE A 66 -58.50 44.79 74.02
CA PHE A 66 -58.22 43.35 74.06
C PHE A 66 -58.14 42.72 72.66
N GLN A 67 -58.99 43.11 71.71
CA GLN A 67 -58.87 42.67 70.31
C GLN A 67 -57.55 43.13 69.69
N HIS A 68 -57.11 44.36 70.00
CA HIS A 68 -55.81 44.86 69.56
C HIS A 68 -54.65 44.08 70.19
N PHE A 69 -54.75 43.75 71.49
CA PHE A 69 -53.80 42.83 72.15
C PHE A 69 -53.70 41.48 71.42
N GLU A 70 -54.83 40.83 71.09
CA GLU A 70 -54.81 39.52 70.41
C GLU A 70 -54.16 39.60 69.03
N GLN A 71 -54.47 40.62 68.22
CA GLN A 71 -53.85 40.83 66.91
C GLN A 71 -52.33 41.00 67.02
N ILE A 72 -51.89 41.85 67.95
CA ILE A 72 -50.47 42.11 68.21
C ILE A 72 -49.76 40.87 68.77
N PHE A 73 -50.43 40.10 69.61
CA PHE A 73 -49.91 38.85 70.17
C PHE A 73 -49.75 37.77 69.09
N GLU A 74 -50.76 37.58 68.23
CA GLU A 74 -50.73 36.64 67.11
C GLU A 74 -49.61 37.00 66.11
N GLU A 75 -49.46 38.27 65.76
CA GLU A 75 -48.37 38.74 64.90
C GLU A 75 -47.00 38.49 65.55
N CYS A 76 -46.82 38.89 66.81
CA CYS A 76 -45.55 38.75 67.51
C CYS A 76 -45.14 37.28 67.69
N ILE A 77 -46.06 36.40 68.10
CA ILE A 77 -45.75 34.98 68.32
C ILE A 77 -45.53 34.23 67.00
N SER A 78 -46.27 34.56 65.94
CA SER A 78 -46.10 33.93 64.62
C SER A 78 -44.78 34.35 63.96
N GLN A 79 -44.47 35.64 63.91
CA GLN A 79 -43.21 36.14 63.36
C GLN A 79 -42.00 35.63 64.16
N SER A 80 -42.05 35.69 65.50
CA SER A 80 -40.95 35.20 66.35
C SER A 80 -40.76 33.69 66.24
N ALA A 81 -41.84 32.89 66.19
CA ALA A 81 -41.75 31.44 66.02
C ALA A 81 -41.22 31.04 64.64
N VAL A 82 -41.62 31.75 63.57
CA VAL A 82 -41.10 31.53 62.21
C VAL A 82 -39.61 31.88 62.14
N LYS A 83 -39.21 33.04 62.69
CA LYS A 83 -37.81 33.46 62.69
C LYS A 83 -36.93 32.48 63.46
N THR A 84 -37.24 32.23 64.73
CA THR A 84 -36.46 31.34 65.60
C THR A 84 -36.35 29.90 65.07
N LYS A 85 -37.37 29.38 64.38
CA LYS A 85 -37.32 28.04 63.77
C LYS A 85 -36.56 28.00 62.45
N PHE A 86 -36.73 28.99 61.55
CA PHE A 86 -36.27 28.86 60.17
C PHE A 86 -35.04 29.70 59.79
N GLU A 87 -34.64 30.70 60.59
CA GLU A 87 -33.50 31.58 60.29
C GLU A 87 -32.19 30.80 60.12
N GLN A 88 -31.86 29.93 61.09
CA GLN A 88 -30.63 29.12 61.06
C GLN A 88 -30.63 28.10 59.90
N HIS A 89 -31.77 27.47 59.61
CA HIS A 89 -31.89 26.58 58.45
C HIS A 89 -31.74 27.33 57.12
N THR A 90 -32.25 28.56 57.04
CA THR A 90 -32.14 29.41 55.85
C THR A 90 -30.69 29.84 55.62
N ILE A 91 -29.98 30.28 56.67
CA ILE A 91 -28.54 30.63 56.60
C ILE A 91 -27.73 29.41 56.13
N ARG A 92 -27.93 28.25 56.76
CA ARG A 92 -27.22 27.02 56.39
C ARG A 92 -27.51 26.57 54.97
N ALA A 93 -28.76 26.70 54.50
CA ALA A 93 -29.13 26.36 53.14
C ALA A 93 -28.41 27.27 52.11
N LYS A 94 -28.32 28.58 52.37
CA LYS A 94 -27.54 29.50 51.52
C LYS A 94 -26.06 29.13 51.47
N GLN A 95 -25.42 28.85 52.62
CA GLN A 95 -24.03 28.40 52.67
C GLN A 95 -23.76 27.12 51.84
N ILE A 96 -24.69 26.14 51.89
CA ILE A 96 -24.60 24.93 51.08
C ILE A 96 -24.72 25.27 49.58
N ILE A 97 -25.65 26.15 49.21
CA ILE A 97 -25.85 26.59 47.82
C ILE A 97 -24.64 27.36 47.29
N ASP A 98 -24.05 28.26 48.07
CA ASP A 98 -22.80 28.96 47.74
C ASP A 98 -21.65 27.97 47.50
N THR A 99 -21.53 26.97 48.39
CA THR A 99 -20.52 25.90 48.24
C THR A 99 -20.73 25.12 46.94
N VAL A 100 -21.98 24.75 46.61
CA VAL A 100 -22.31 24.05 45.36
C VAL A 100 -22.04 24.93 44.13
N LYS A 101 -22.44 26.20 44.14
CA LYS A 101 -22.17 27.16 43.04
C LYS A 101 -20.67 27.28 42.77
N ASN A 102 -19.85 27.39 43.82
CA ASN A 102 -18.39 27.52 43.72
C ASN A 102 -17.73 26.24 43.18
N ILE A 103 -18.17 25.06 43.63
CA ILE A 103 -17.68 23.77 43.10
C ILE A 103 -18.06 23.62 41.62
N MET A 104 -19.30 23.99 41.23
CA MET A 104 -19.70 23.95 39.81
C MET A 104 -18.88 24.91 38.95
N ASP A 105 -18.61 26.14 39.42
CA ASP A 105 -17.73 27.08 38.71
C ASP A 105 -16.33 26.50 38.52
N ALA A 106 -15.72 25.96 39.57
CA ALA A 106 -14.40 25.34 39.50
C ALA A 106 -14.35 24.17 38.51
N ILE A 107 -15.36 23.29 38.52
CA ILE A 107 -15.50 22.18 37.56
C ILE A 107 -15.66 22.72 36.13
N ASN A 108 -16.47 23.75 35.92
CA ASN A 108 -16.72 24.33 34.60
C ASN A 108 -15.48 25.00 34.02
N ILE A 109 -14.67 25.68 34.85
CA ILE A 109 -13.40 26.29 34.47
C ILE A 109 -12.36 25.21 34.16
N ALA A 110 -12.12 24.27 35.07
CA ALA A 110 -11.14 23.20 34.84
C ALA A 110 -11.48 22.32 33.61
N ALA A 111 -12.77 22.05 33.38
CA ALA A 111 -13.22 21.38 32.16
C ALA A 111 -13.08 22.27 30.90
N ALA A 112 -13.14 23.61 31.02
CA ALA A 112 -12.87 24.51 29.90
C ALA A 112 -11.40 24.44 29.47
N GLU A 113 -10.50 24.62 30.44
CA GLU A 113 -9.05 24.65 30.25
C GLU A 113 -8.57 23.30 29.69
N LYS A 114 -8.99 22.19 30.30
CA LYS A 114 -8.62 20.87 29.82
C LYS A 114 -9.17 20.60 28.42
N ARG A 115 -10.40 21.05 28.09
CA ARG A 115 -10.97 20.87 26.74
C ARG A 115 -10.19 21.65 25.69
N VAL A 116 -9.76 22.88 25.99
CA VAL A 116 -8.90 23.67 25.08
C VAL A 116 -7.58 22.94 24.84
N HIS A 117 -6.93 22.46 25.90
CA HIS A 117 -5.68 21.72 25.78
C HIS A 117 -5.82 20.42 24.96
N SER A 118 -6.88 19.62 25.21
CA SER A 118 -7.16 18.43 24.40
C SER A 118 -7.53 18.76 22.95
N MET A 119 -8.10 19.93 22.65
CA MET A 119 -8.34 20.40 21.29
C MET A 119 -7.03 20.77 20.57
N GLU A 120 -6.13 21.47 21.26
CA GLU A 120 -4.79 21.81 20.74
C GLU A 120 -4.00 20.53 20.43
N GLU A 121 -3.89 19.61 21.38
CA GLU A 121 -3.20 18.32 21.19
C GLU A 121 -3.82 17.50 20.04
N ARG A 122 -5.16 17.56 19.86
CA ARG A 122 -5.84 16.86 18.75
C ARG A 122 -5.46 17.43 17.39
N GLU A 123 -5.40 18.75 17.24
CA GLU A 123 -4.97 19.34 15.96
C GLU A 123 -3.47 19.09 15.73
N ASP A 124 -2.61 19.14 16.75
CA ASP A 124 -1.19 18.75 16.63
C ASP A 124 -1.02 17.30 16.10
N GLN A 125 -1.78 16.33 16.65
CA GLN A 125 -1.73 14.94 16.16
C GLN A 125 -2.26 14.80 14.73
N LYS A 126 -3.24 15.62 14.34
CA LYS A 126 -3.85 15.61 13.01
C LYS A 126 -2.92 16.23 11.96
N ASP A 127 -2.29 17.36 12.26
CA ASP A 127 -1.26 17.97 11.42
C ASP A 127 -0.07 17.02 11.26
N ARG A 128 0.33 16.30 12.33
CA ARG A 128 1.36 15.25 12.25
C ARG A 128 0.93 14.07 11.38
N LEU A 129 -0.33 13.64 11.46
CA LEU A 129 -0.87 12.55 10.64
C LEU A 129 -0.90 12.93 9.15
N ASP A 130 -1.38 14.13 8.82
CA ASP A 130 -1.46 14.60 7.44
C ASP A 130 -0.06 14.88 6.86
N PHE A 131 0.89 15.36 7.67
CA PHE A 131 2.31 15.40 7.30
C PHE A 131 2.85 13.99 6.97
N VAL A 132 2.65 13.00 7.84
CA VAL A 132 3.14 11.62 7.62
C VAL A 132 2.51 10.99 6.38
N ARG A 133 1.21 11.21 6.12
CA ARG A 133 0.54 10.74 4.91
C ARG A 133 1.11 11.39 3.65
N ASN A 134 1.28 12.71 3.64
CA ASN A 134 1.83 13.42 2.49
C ASN A 134 3.28 13.01 2.18
N GLN A 135 4.12 12.89 3.22
CA GLN A 135 5.48 12.40 3.05
C GLN A 135 5.53 10.94 2.57
N LEU A 136 4.66 10.06 3.09
CA LEU A 136 4.58 8.66 2.61
C LEU A 136 4.22 8.60 1.12
N ASN A 137 3.29 9.43 0.64
CA ASN A 137 2.94 9.49 -0.77
C ASN A 137 4.13 9.94 -1.64
N ILE A 138 4.87 10.97 -1.22
CA ILE A 138 6.06 11.45 -1.93
C ILE A 138 7.15 10.36 -1.97
N LEU A 139 7.44 9.74 -0.83
CA LEU A 139 8.41 8.64 -0.73
C LEU A 139 7.99 7.40 -1.52
N THR A 140 6.69 7.18 -1.71
CA THR A 140 6.17 6.06 -2.51
C THR A 140 6.50 6.23 -3.99
N GLU A 141 6.30 7.43 -4.55
CA GLU A 141 6.66 7.68 -5.96
C GLU A 141 8.18 7.77 -6.15
N ASP A 142 8.95 8.40 -5.25
CA ASP A 142 10.42 8.38 -5.26
C ASP A 142 10.97 6.94 -5.22
N THR A 143 10.48 6.11 -4.30
CA THR A 143 10.93 4.71 -4.19
C THR A 143 10.57 3.89 -5.42
N LYS A 144 9.40 4.13 -6.01
CA LYS A 144 8.96 3.46 -7.25
C LYS A 144 9.81 3.85 -8.46
N GLU A 145 10.22 5.12 -8.57
CA GLU A 145 11.17 5.58 -9.59
C GLU A 145 12.57 4.98 -9.37
N LYS A 146 13.06 4.95 -8.12
CA LYS A 146 14.33 4.28 -7.76
C LYS A 146 14.32 2.78 -8.06
N ILE A 147 13.25 2.07 -7.69
CA ILE A 147 13.08 0.64 -8.03
C ILE A 147 13.17 0.46 -9.54
N LYS A 148 12.48 1.30 -10.33
CA LYS A 148 12.53 1.24 -11.79
C LYS A 148 13.97 1.47 -12.30
N HIS A 149 14.68 2.49 -11.82
CA HIS A 149 16.06 2.76 -12.23
C HIS A 149 16.99 1.57 -11.96
N VAL A 150 16.96 1.00 -10.75
CA VAL A 150 17.79 -0.16 -10.40
C VAL A 150 17.42 -1.39 -11.23
N THR A 151 16.12 -1.58 -11.50
CA THR A 151 15.60 -2.65 -12.36
C THR A 151 16.15 -2.54 -13.79
N GLU A 152 16.13 -1.33 -14.38
CA GLU A 152 16.72 -1.03 -15.69
C GLU A 152 18.26 -1.16 -15.70
N GLU A 153 18.94 -0.74 -14.63
CA GLU A 153 20.41 -0.88 -14.47
C GLU A 153 20.83 -2.36 -14.45
N VAL A 154 20.12 -3.19 -13.69
CA VAL A 154 20.32 -4.65 -13.61
C VAL A 154 20.09 -5.31 -14.96
N GLU A 155 19.01 -4.96 -15.67
CA GLU A 155 18.71 -5.50 -17.00
C GLU A 155 19.85 -5.21 -17.99
N ASN A 156 20.30 -3.96 -18.06
CA ASN A 156 21.40 -3.55 -18.92
C ASN A 156 22.72 -4.24 -18.54
N LYS A 157 23.03 -4.36 -17.24
CA LYS A 157 24.25 -5.01 -16.76
C LYS A 157 24.27 -6.51 -17.06
N VAL A 158 23.18 -7.23 -16.79
CA VAL A 158 23.05 -8.66 -17.08
C VAL A 158 23.08 -8.92 -18.58
N SER A 159 22.39 -8.09 -19.39
CA SER A 159 22.41 -8.18 -20.86
C SER A 159 23.82 -8.00 -21.43
N SER A 160 24.55 -6.98 -20.95
CA SER A 160 25.94 -6.72 -21.34
C SER A 160 26.89 -7.85 -20.93
N ALA A 161 26.84 -8.29 -19.67
CA ALA A 161 27.68 -9.38 -19.17
C ALA A 161 27.40 -10.72 -19.89
N MET A 162 26.12 -11.02 -20.18
CA MET A 162 25.75 -12.22 -20.93
C MET A 162 26.22 -12.15 -22.38
N THR A 163 26.17 -10.98 -23.02
CA THR A 163 26.72 -10.76 -24.37
C THR A 163 28.23 -10.97 -24.40
N ASP A 164 28.98 -10.42 -23.43
CA ASP A 164 30.42 -10.65 -23.27
C ASP A 164 30.77 -12.13 -23.12
N GLU A 165 30.04 -12.85 -22.24
CA GLU A 165 30.30 -14.28 -22.00
C GLU A 165 29.88 -15.15 -23.20
N ILE A 166 28.86 -14.78 -23.96
CA ILE A 166 28.53 -15.42 -25.25
C ILE A 166 29.66 -15.22 -26.26
N CYS A 167 30.27 -14.04 -26.35
CA CYS A 167 31.46 -13.83 -27.18
C CYS A 167 32.67 -14.67 -26.73
N ARG A 168 32.72 -15.06 -25.45
CA ARG A 168 33.76 -15.93 -24.86
C ARG A 168 33.37 -17.42 -24.83
N LEU A 169 32.19 -17.79 -25.34
CA LEU A 169 31.66 -19.16 -25.30
C LEU A 169 32.62 -20.20 -25.91
N SER A 170 33.42 -19.81 -26.91
CA SER A 170 34.46 -20.67 -27.49
C SER A 170 35.47 -21.17 -26.45
N VAL A 171 35.88 -20.33 -25.49
CA VAL A 171 36.81 -20.71 -24.42
C VAL A 171 36.16 -21.72 -23.47
N LEU A 172 34.90 -21.49 -23.08
CA LEU A 172 34.16 -22.39 -22.21
C LEU A 172 33.90 -23.76 -22.85
N VAL A 173 33.68 -23.81 -24.18
CA VAL A 173 33.51 -25.07 -24.93
C VAL A 173 34.86 -25.79 -25.15
N ASP A 174 35.96 -25.07 -25.26
CA ASP A 174 37.31 -25.66 -25.35
C ASP A 174 37.81 -26.20 -24.00
N GLU A 175 37.39 -25.61 -22.86
CA GLU A 175 37.66 -26.11 -21.51
C GLU A 175 36.92 -27.42 -21.17
N PHE A 176 35.91 -27.82 -21.95
CA PHE A 176 35.18 -29.07 -21.75
C PHE A 176 35.96 -30.30 -22.25
N TYR A 177 36.28 -31.21 -21.32
CA TYR A 177 36.94 -32.50 -21.60
C TYR A 177 36.00 -33.68 -21.32
N SER A 178 35.67 -34.46 -22.36
CA SER A 178 34.90 -35.71 -22.26
C SER A 178 35.22 -36.62 -23.46
N ASP A 179 35.01 -37.93 -23.33
CA ASP A 179 35.35 -38.92 -24.36
C ASP A 179 34.45 -38.81 -25.60
N PHE A 180 34.95 -38.12 -26.63
CA PHE A 180 34.22 -37.93 -27.88
C PHE A 180 34.24 -39.20 -28.76
N HIS A 181 33.08 -39.85 -28.91
CA HIS A 181 32.91 -41.00 -29.80
C HIS A 181 31.75 -40.78 -30.81
N PRO A 182 31.92 -41.12 -32.11
CA PRO A 182 30.88 -40.92 -33.14
C PRO A 182 29.61 -41.79 -33.02
N SER A 183 29.37 -42.47 -31.90
CA SER A 183 28.19 -43.33 -31.71
C SER A 183 27.00 -42.51 -31.20
N PRO A 184 25.77 -42.70 -31.72
CA PRO A 184 24.65 -41.79 -31.47
C PRO A 184 24.23 -41.72 -29.98
N GLN A 185 24.44 -42.80 -29.22
CA GLN A 185 24.15 -42.83 -27.78
C GLN A 185 25.18 -42.01 -26.96
N VAL A 186 26.47 -42.14 -27.27
CA VAL A 186 27.54 -41.38 -26.60
C VAL A 186 27.47 -39.91 -26.99
N LEU A 187 27.18 -39.62 -28.25
CA LEU A 187 27.00 -38.26 -28.76
C LEU A 187 25.81 -37.53 -28.10
N LYS A 188 24.70 -38.22 -27.83
CA LYS A 188 23.58 -37.66 -27.05
C LYS A 188 23.98 -37.36 -25.60
N LEU A 189 24.75 -38.24 -24.95
CA LEU A 189 25.25 -38.00 -23.60
C LEU A 189 26.24 -36.81 -23.58
N TYR A 190 27.15 -36.75 -24.54
CA TYR A 190 28.11 -35.66 -24.72
C TYR A 190 27.40 -34.30 -24.90
N LYS A 191 26.32 -34.22 -25.69
CA LYS A 191 25.48 -33.01 -25.77
C LYS A 191 24.87 -32.61 -24.43
N THR A 192 24.35 -33.55 -23.65
CA THR A 192 23.73 -33.23 -22.35
C THR A 192 24.75 -32.68 -21.37
N GLU A 193 25.91 -33.35 -21.25
CA GLU A 193 26.99 -32.90 -20.36
C GLU A 193 27.62 -31.57 -20.83
N LEU A 194 27.78 -31.36 -22.14
CA LEU A 194 28.27 -30.09 -22.68
C LEU A 194 27.27 -28.94 -22.43
N ASN A 195 25.98 -29.14 -22.67
CA ASN A 195 24.96 -28.13 -22.37
C ASN A 195 24.96 -27.76 -20.88
N LYS A 196 25.05 -28.77 -20.00
CA LYS A 196 25.12 -28.55 -18.56
C LYS A 196 26.40 -27.80 -18.15
N HIS A 197 27.56 -28.17 -18.71
CA HIS A 197 28.82 -27.48 -18.44
C HIS A 197 28.78 -26.00 -18.86
N ILE A 198 28.14 -25.71 -19.99
CA ILE A 198 27.95 -24.34 -20.47
C ILE A 198 26.97 -23.57 -19.59
N GLU A 199 25.87 -24.20 -19.14
CA GLU A 199 24.88 -23.62 -18.24
C GLU A 199 25.47 -23.30 -16.86
N ASP A 200 26.15 -24.26 -16.24
CA ASP A 200 26.86 -24.10 -14.97
C ASP A 200 27.98 -23.04 -15.09
N GLY A 201 28.74 -23.04 -16.19
CA GLY A 201 29.84 -22.11 -16.44
C GLY A 201 29.40 -20.68 -16.73
N LEU A 202 28.40 -20.50 -17.60
CA LEU A 202 27.83 -19.19 -17.93
C LEU A 202 27.09 -18.60 -16.72
N GLY A 203 26.28 -19.41 -16.02
CA GLY A 203 25.60 -19.00 -14.79
C GLY A 203 26.58 -18.56 -13.70
N LYS A 204 27.70 -19.29 -13.53
CA LYS A 204 28.76 -18.90 -12.59
C LYS A 204 29.49 -17.62 -13.01
N ASN A 205 29.90 -17.50 -14.27
CA ASN A 205 30.58 -16.29 -14.76
C ASN A 205 29.67 -15.04 -14.64
N LEU A 206 28.36 -15.20 -14.88
CA LEU A 206 27.37 -14.14 -14.66
C LEU A 206 27.22 -13.80 -13.17
N ALA A 207 27.15 -14.79 -12.29
CA ALA A 207 27.12 -14.56 -10.84
C ALA A 207 28.37 -13.82 -10.35
N ASP A 208 29.57 -14.27 -10.75
CA ASP A 208 30.84 -13.65 -10.36
C ASP A 208 30.99 -12.20 -10.88
N ARG A 209 30.46 -11.88 -12.08
CA ARG A 209 30.54 -10.52 -12.68
C ARG A 209 29.42 -9.57 -12.25
N CYS A 210 28.21 -10.07 -11.98
CA CYS A 210 27.03 -9.22 -11.72
C CYS A 210 26.57 -9.26 -10.26
N SER A 211 26.66 -10.38 -9.54
CA SER A 211 26.01 -10.53 -8.23
C SER A 211 26.52 -9.51 -7.19
N SER A 212 27.81 -9.18 -7.20
CA SER A 212 28.38 -8.17 -6.29
C SER A 212 27.85 -6.76 -6.54
N GLU A 213 27.77 -6.34 -7.81
CA GLU A 213 27.28 -5.00 -8.16
C GLU A 213 25.77 -4.88 -7.93
N VAL A 214 24.99 -5.89 -8.31
CA VAL A 214 23.54 -5.91 -8.08
C VAL A 214 23.21 -5.90 -6.59
N ASN A 215 23.90 -6.71 -5.77
CA ASN A 215 23.74 -6.66 -4.31
C ASN A 215 24.11 -5.29 -3.74
N GLN A 216 25.14 -4.61 -4.26
CA GLN A 216 25.53 -3.28 -3.80
C GLN A 216 24.47 -2.22 -4.14
N SER A 217 24.00 -2.17 -5.40
CA SER A 217 22.96 -1.22 -5.85
C SER A 217 21.64 -1.43 -5.10
N MET A 218 21.24 -2.70 -4.90
CA MET A 218 20.06 -3.08 -4.12
C MET A 218 20.20 -2.70 -2.64
N HIS A 219 21.35 -2.99 -2.00
CA HIS A 219 21.60 -2.63 -0.60
C HIS A 219 21.65 -1.12 -0.38
N GLN A 220 22.29 -0.36 -1.27
CA GLN A 220 22.31 1.10 -1.20
C GLN A 220 20.87 1.65 -1.26
N SER A 221 20.10 1.20 -2.25
CA SER A 221 18.71 1.63 -2.44
C SER A 221 17.83 1.30 -1.23
N GLN A 222 17.97 0.10 -0.65
CA GLN A 222 17.26 -0.27 0.58
C GLN A 222 17.65 0.62 1.77
N GLN A 223 18.93 0.94 1.94
CA GLN A 223 19.39 1.81 3.03
C GLN A 223 18.86 3.24 2.85
N GLU A 224 18.82 3.77 1.63
CA GLU A 224 18.20 5.07 1.33
C GLU A 224 16.70 5.09 1.63
N MET A 225 15.94 4.05 1.26
CA MET A 225 14.52 3.91 1.63
C MET A 225 14.32 3.92 3.15
N ILE A 226 15.20 3.23 3.90
CA ILE A 226 15.14 3.17 5.36
C ILE A 226 15.40 4.54 5.99
N GLU A 227 16.46 5.24 5.59
CA GLU A 227 16.80 6.56 6.15
C GLU A 227 15.76 7.62 5.79
N ASN A 228 15.19 7.58 4.57
CA ASN A 228 14.12 8.49 4.15
C ASN A 228 12.81 8.28 4.95
N LEU A 229 12.51 7.04 5.36
CA LEU A 229 11.27 6.69 6.07
C LEU A 229 11.37 6.82 7.60
N LYS A 230 12.59 6.70 8.16
CA LYS A 230 12.94 6.92 9.57
C LYS A 230 12.30 8.17 10.22
N PRO A 231 12.32 9.40 9.65
CA PRO A 231 11.69 10.58 10.25
C PRO A 231 10.15 10.53 10.33
N LEU A 232 9.50 9.63 9.60
CA LEU A 232 8.04 9.45 9.67
C LEU A 232 7.62 8.59 10.87
N LEU A 233 8.51 7.70 11.34
CA LEU A 233 8.25 6.78 12.43
C LEU A 233 8.44 7.43 13.82
N PRO A 234 7.76 6.93 14.88
CA PRO A 234 7.99 7.37 16.25
C PRO A 234 9.40 7.04 16.73
N SER A 235 9.94 7.84 17.64
CA SER A 235 11.29 7.67 18.22
C SER A 235 11.56 6.27 18.79
N GLY A 236 10.54 5.60 19.35
CA GLY A 236 10.66 4.22 19.82
C GLY A 236 10.85 3.17 18.71
N ALA A 237 10.27 3.40 17.52
CA ALA A 237 10.37 2.49 16.38
C ALA A 237 11.65 2.72 15.54
N GLN A 238 12.16 3.96 15.51
CA GLN A 238 13.39 4.31 14.79
C GLN A 238 14.60 3.45 15.22
N ASN A 239 14.69 3.12 16.52
CA ASN A 239 15.76 2.29 17.07
C ASN A 239 15.61 0.78 16.79
N GLN A 240 14.45 0.33 16.29
CA GLN A 240 14.14 -1.08 16.04
C GLN A 240 14.03 -1.44 14.56
N LEU A 241 14.07 -0.44 13.65
CA LEU A 241 13.95 -0.59 12.19
C LEU A 241 14.88 -1.69 11.62
N HIS A 242 16.16 -1.66 11.99
CA HIS A 242 17.16 -2.62 11.52
C HIS A 242 16.93 -4.07 12.01
N LEU A 243 16.16 -4.27 13.08
CA LEU A 243 15.77 -5.60 13.57
C LEU A 243 14.49 -6.10 12.89
N LEU A 244 13.60 -5.18 12.52
CA LEU A 244 12.30 -5.49 11.89
C LEU A 244 12.41 -5.76 10.39
N ILE A 245 13.46 -5.23 9.73
CA ILE A 245 13.67 -5.37 8.28
C ILE A 245 15.10 -5.89 8.03
N PRO A 246 15.31 -7.22 8.06
CA PRO A 246 16.59 -7.80 7.71
C PRO A 246 16.83 -7.66 6.19
N CYS A 247 17.71 -6.74 5.80
CA CYS A 247 18.32 -6.70 4.46
C CYS A 247 19.17 -7.97 4.28
N ARG A 248 18.56 -9.04 3.78
CA ARG A 248 19.26 -10.28 3.43
C ARG A 248 20.11 -10.05 2.19
N ARG A 249 21.22 -10.79 2.07
CA ARG A 249 21.88 -10.95 0.77
C ARG A 249 20.88 -11.54 -0.21
N PHE A 250 20.73 -10.89 -1.34
CA PHE A 250 19.90 -11.35 -2.43
C PHE A 250 20.77 -12.20 -3.35
N ASP A 251 20.37 -13.45 -3.57
CA ASP A 251 21.10 -14.36 -4.45
C ASP A 251 20.34 -14.46 -5.78
N LEU A 252 21.01 -14.08 -6.87
CA LEU A 252 20.35 -13.81 -8.14
C LEU A 252 20.35 -15.07 -9.00
N SER A 253 19.16 -15.59 -9.34
CA SER A 253 19.05 -16.83 -10.10
C SER A 253 19.13 -16.58 -11.61
N TYR A 254 20.18 -17.11 -12.25
CA TYR A 254 20.40 -17.07 -13.69
C TYR A 254 19.90 -18.37 -14.33
N ASP A 255 18.59 -18.48 -14.54
CA ASP A 255 18.02 -19.60 -15.28
C ASP A 255 18.20 -19.40 -16.79
N LEU A 256 18.95 -20.32 -17.42
CA LEU A 256 19.39 -20.23 -18.82
C LEU A 256 18.79 -21.35 -19.69
N ASN A 257 18.36 -22.47 -19.10
CA ASN A 257 17.74 -23.63 -19.75
C ASN A 257 18.46 -24.10 -21.03
N CYS A 258 19.80 -24.15 -21.01
CA CYS A 258 20.60 -24.44 -22.21
C CYS A 258 20.25 -25.81 -22.81
N HIS A 259 19.83 -26.77 -21.98
CA HIS A 259 19.38 -28.10 -22.40
C HIS A 259 18.18 -28.09 -23.36
N SER A 260 17.18 -27.23 -23.13
CA SER A 260 16.00 -27.13 -24.02
C SER A 260 16.32 -26.28 -25.25
N LEU A 261 17.09 -25.22 -25.07
CA LEU A 261 17.49 -24.27 -26.11
C LEU A 261 18.36 -24.93 -27.21
N CYS A 262 19.19 -25.89 -26.84
CA CYS A 262 20.08 -26.61 -27.75
C CYS A 262 19.59 -28.01 -28.19
N ALA A 263 18.34 -28.37 -27.89
CA ALA A 263 17.78 -29.69 -28.21
C ALA A 263 17.70 -29.99 -29.73
N ASP A 264 17.45 -28.96 -30.55
CA ASP A 264 17.28 -29.08 -32.01
C ASP A 264 18.60 -29.16 -32.80
N PHE A 265 19.76 -29.13 -32.14
CA PHE A 265 21.06 -29.13 -32.82
C PHE A 265 21.33 -30.45 -33.56
N GLN A 266 21.34 -30.38 -34.90
CA GLN A 266 21.75 -31.47 -35.79
C GLN A 266 23.21 -31.28 -36.24
N GLU A 267 24.04 -32.30 -36.09
CA GLU A 267 25.48 -32.19 -36.38
C GLU A 267 25.86 -32.68 -37.77
N ASP A 268 26.78 -31.97 -38.42
CA ASP A 268 27.47 -32.48 -39.60
C ASP A 268 28.91 -32.87 -39.25
N ILE A 269 29.05 -34.12 -38.79
CA ILE A 269 30.33 -34.78 -38.49
C ILE A 269 30.81 -35.61 -39.71
N MET A 270 30.10 -35.55 -40.84
CA MET A 270 30.46 -36.28 -42.05
C MET A 270 31.69 -35.64 -42.70
N PHE A 271 32.54 -36.50 -43.28
CA PHE A 271 33.74 -36.04 -43.97
C PHE A 271 33.37 -35.39 -45.31
N HIS A 272 33.40 -34.06 -45.33
CA HIS A 272 33.25 -33.26 -46.54
C HIS A 272 34.63 -32.82 -47.04
N PHE A 273 35.06 -33.37 -48.17
CA PHE A 273 36.34 -33.00 -48.78
C PHE A 273 36.30 -31.54 -49.28
N SER A 274 37.24 -30.72 -48.83
CA SER A 274 37.33 -29.28 -49.10
C SER A 274 37.31 -28.93 -50.60
N LEU A 275 37.89 -29.81 -51.42
CA LEU A 275 37.96 -29.73 -52.89
C LEU A 275 36.98 -30.69 -53.58
N GLY A 276 35.92 -31.14 -52.89
CA GLY A 276 34.86 -31.95 -53.48
C GLY A 276 34.22 -31.27 -54.69
N TRP A 277 33.75 -32.06 -55.66
CA TRP A 277 33.27 -31.55 -56.95
C TRP A 277 32.15 -30.50 -56.81
N THR A 278 31.31 -30.63 -55.77
CA THR A 278 30.29 -29.64 -55.37
C THR A 278 30.89 -28.30 -54.92
N SER A 279 31.95 -28.32 -54.10
CA SER A 279 32.69 -27.14 -53.62
C SER A 279 33.43 -26.44 -54.76
N LEU A 280 34.10 -27.21 -55.63
CA LEU A 280 34.78 -26.71 -56.82
C LEU A 280 33.82 -26.01 -57.80
N VAL A 281 32.68 -26.62 -58.09
CA VAL A 281 31.64 -26.05 -58.97
C VAL A 281 30.99 -24.82 -58.32
N ASN A 282 30.69 -24.83 -57.02
CA ASN A 282 30.20 -23.64 -56.29
C ASN A 282 31.19 -22.46 -56.35
N ARG A 283 32.49 -22.73 -56.22
CA ARG A 283 33.53 -21.68 -56.18
C ARG A 283 33.87 -21.10 -57.56
N PHE A 284 33.72 -21.87 -58.65
CA PHE A 284 34.00 -21.39 -60.02
C PHE A 284 32.77 -20.93 -60.82
N LEU A 285 31.56 -21.43 -60.54
CA LEU A 285 30.33 -21.06 -61.26
C LEU A 285 29.30 -20.30 -60.40
N GLY A 286 29.56 -20.15 -59.09
CA GLY A 286 28.66 -19.50 -58.15
C GLY A 286 27.45 -20.35 -57.76
N PRO A 287 26.88 -20.12 -56.56
CA PRO A 287 25.90 -21.03 -55.96
C PRO A 287 24.61 -21.21 -56.78
N LYS A 288 24.19 -20.18 -57.53
CA LYS A 288 22.93 -20.21 -58.31
C LYS A 288 22.98 -21.04 -59.60
N GLN A 289 24.16 -21.27 -60.18
CA GLN A 289 24.32 -22.14 -61.35
C GLN A 289 24.75 -23.55 -60.96
N ALA A 290 25.60 -23.69 -59.93
CA ALA A 290 26.03 -24.97 -59.40
C ALA A 290 24.87 -25.90 -59.00
N GLN A 291 23.85 -25.35 -58.31
CA GLN A 291 22.66 -26.10 -57.90
C GLN A 291 21.88 -26.64 -59.12
N ARG A 292 21.84 -25.90 -60.23
CA ARG A 292 21.14 -26.28 -61.47
C ARG A 292 21.91 -27.37 -62.26
N VAL A 293 23.23 -27.43 -62.14
CA VAL A 293 24.07 -28.49 -62.72
C VAL A 293 24.03 -29.77 -61.87
N LEU A 294 24.04 -29.64 -60.54
CA LEU A 294 23.97 -30.79 -59.63
C LEU A 294 22.59 -31.49 -59.66
N LEU A 295 21.50 -30.73 -59.79
CA LEU A 295 20.15 -31.29 -60.00
C LEU A 295 19.93 -31.88 -61.41
N GLY A 296 20.77 -31.54 -62.39
CA GLY A 296 20.68 -32.08 -63.76
C GLY A 296 21.31 -33.47 -63.96
N LEU A 297 21.88 -34.06 -62.90
CA LEU A 297 22.59 -35.35 -62.90
C LEU A 297 21.99 -36.38 -61.93
N GLY A 298 20.91 -36.02 -61.21
CA GLY A 298 20.15 -36.93 -60.35
C GLY A 298 18.78 -37.21 -60.96
N ASP A 299 18.46 -38.49 -61.17
CA ASP A 299 17.19 -38.93 -61.78
C ASP A 299 15.97 -38.59 -60.89
N PRO A 300 14.79 -38.29 -61.47
CA PRO A 300 13.67 -37.70 -60.72
C PRO A 300 12.72 -38.78 -60.17
N ASN A 301 12.86 -39.15 -58.90
CA ASN A 301 11.79 -39.85 -58.18
C ASN A 301 11.94 -39.74 -56.65
N LEU A 302 11.37 -38.68 -56.06
CA LEU A 302 10.73 -38.68 -54.74
C LEU A 302 10.05 -37.32 -54.50
N GLN A 303 8.73 -37.34 -54.29
CA GLN A 303 7.87 -36.17 -54.14
C GLN A 303 6.88 -36.43 -52.99
N ILE A 304 6.22 -35.37 -52.48
CA ILE A 304 5.03 -35.38 -51.59
C ILE A 304 5.36 -35.54 -50.08
N PRO A 305 4.68 -34.85 -49.11
CA PRO A 305 3.91 -33.59 -49.16
C PRO A 305 4.30 -32.55 -48.08
N ARG A 306 3.72 -31.33 -48.16
CA ARG A 306 3.51 -30.44 -47.00
C ARG A 306 2.05 -29.91 -47.03
N PRO A 307 1.30 -29.85 -45.91
CA PRO A 307 -0.14 -29.53 -45.93
C PRO A 307 -0.47 -28.02 -46.03
N LEU A 308 -1.74 -27.74 -46.32
CA LEU A 308 -2.30 -26.41 -46.59
C LEU A 308 -2.41 -25.48 -45.35
N ALA A 309 -2.48 -24.18 -45.63
CA ALA A 309 -3.28 -23.22 -44.88
C ALA A 309 -4.03 -22.28 -45.85
N THR A 310 -5.35 -22.22 -45.72
CA THR A 310 -6.25 -21.20 -46.31
C THR A 310 -6.23 -19.94 -45.39
N THR A 311 -6.72 -18.73 -45.71
CA THR A 311 -8.01 -18.30 -46.31
C THR A 311 -7.93 -16.77 -46.69
N PRO A 312 -8.98 -15.98 -47.03
CA PRO A 312 -9.12 -15.43 -48.40
C PRO A 312 -9.36 -13.89 -48.54
N SER A 313 -9.28 -13.38 -49.79
CA SER A 313 -10.16 -12.36 -50.43
C SER A 313 -9.54 -11.91 -51.77
N ALA A 314 -10.23 -11.48 -52.83
CA ALA A 314 -11.58 -11.63 -53.37
C ALA A 314 -11.58 -10.83 -54.71
N ALA A 315 -11.90 -11.49 -55.83
CA ALA A 315 -12.44 -10.96 -57.11
C ALA A 315 -11.61 -9.94 -57.95
N SER A 316 -11.66 -9.92 -59.29
CA SER A 316 -12.68 -10.39 -60.25
C SER A 316 -12.13 -10.91 -61.61
N LEU A 317 -13.02 -11.58 -62.37
CA LEU A 317 -12.90 -12.21 -63.73
C LEU A 317 -12.99 -11.16 -64.88
N PRO A 318 -13.09 -11.51 -66.21
CA PRO A 318 -13.00 -12.81 -66.95
C PRO A 318 -11.90 -12.82 -68.06
N ALA A 319 -11.39 -13.92 -68.62
CA ALA A 319 -11.97 -15.10 -69.31
C ALA A 319 -12.54 -14.85 -70.73
N ILE A 320 -12.04 -15.59 -71.74
CA ILE A 320 -12.73 -16.08 -72.97
C ILE A 320 -11.92 -17.29 -73.50
N THR A 321 -12.64 -18.37 -73.84
CA THR A 321 -12.21 -19.67 -74.41
C THR A 321 -12.54 -19.70 -75.94
N PRO A 322 -12.61 -20.82 -76.72
CA PRO A 322 -12.35 -22.27 -76.50
C PRO A 322 -11.41 -22.89 -77.59
N GLU A 323 -11.32 -24.19 -77.95
CA GLU A 323 -11.98 -25.48 -77.58
C GLU A 323 -11.08 -26.73 -77.93
N ASN A 324 -11.65 -27.93 -77.72
CA ASN A 324 -11.46 -29.32 -78.23
C ASN A 324 -10.58 -29.58 -79.50
N VAL A 325 -10.08 -30.80 -79.82
CA VAL A 325 -10.66 -32.17 -79.71
C VAL A 325 -9.58 -33.26 -79.45
N SER A 326 -10.00 -34.40 -78.89
CA SER A 326 -9.26 -35.66 -78.61
C SER A 326 -8.88 -36.52 -79.83
N HIS A 327 -7.82 -37.34 -79.70
CA HIS A 327 -7.90 -38.79 -80.01
C HIS A 327 -6.68 -39.60 -79.52
N ASP A 328 -6.87 -40.92 -79.48
CA ASP A 328 -6.11 -41.92 -78.73
C ASP A 328 -4.90 -42.53 -79.48
N ASP A 329 -4.09 -43.25 -78.70
CA ASP A 329 -3.30 -44.45 -79.03
C ASP A 329 -3.05 -44.82 -80.51
N PHE A 330 -1.78 -44.80 -80.96
CA PHE A 330 -1.14 -46.05 -81.43
C PHE A 330 0.40 -46.02 -81.51
N MET A 331 1.00 -47.09 -80.96
CA MET A 331 2.27 -47.77 -81.30
C MET A 331 3.43 -47.07 -82.06
N VAL A 332 4.56 -46.99 -81.34
CA VAL A 332 5.97 -47.20 -81.77
C VAL A 332 6.14 -48.50 -82.60
N PRO A 333 7.17 -48.72 -83.48
CA PRO A 333 8.28 -47.85 -83.95
C PRO A 333 8.40 -47.72 -85.49
N LEU A 334 9.27 -46.82 -85.97
CA LEU A 334 10.00 -47.06 -87.24
C LEU A 334 11.45 -46.55 -87.19
N VAL A 335 12.38 -47.48 -87.39
CA VAL A 335 13.82 -47.24 -87.57
C VAL A 335 14.11 -46.93 -89.05
N MET A 336 15.12 -46.10 -89.31
CA MET A 336 15.69 -45.81 -90.64
C MET A 336 14.75 -45.14 -91.66
N SER A 337 14.95 -43.83 -91.85
CA SER A 337 15.27 -43.35 -93.20
C SER A 337 16.38 -42.30 -93.11
N LEU A 338 17.42 -42.48 -93.92
CA LEU A 338 18.68 -41.73 -93.83
C LEU A 338 18.74 -40.62 -94.87
N ALA A 339 19.37 -39.52 -94.46
CA ALA A 339 20.21 -38.64 -95.27
C ALA A 339 19.61 -37.89 -96.49
N SER A 340 19.39 -36.59 -96.29
CA SER A 340 19.98 -35.55 -97.16
C SER A 340 19.91 -34.18 -96.43
N LEU A 341 20.77 -33.20 -96.64
CA LEU A 341 22.15 -33.17 -97.17
C LEU A 341 22.81 -31.88 -96.62
N THR A 342 24.05 -31.98 -96.14
CA THR A 342 25.07 -30.90 -96.09
C THR A 342 24.68 -29.44 -95.83
N SER A 343 25.18 -28.88 -94.72
CA SER A 343 25.86 -27.57 -94.77
C SER A 343 26.99 -27.49 -93.74
N ARG A 344 28.06 -26.76 -94.08
CA ARG A 344 29.34 -26.71 -93.36
C ARG A 344 29.44 -25.48 -92.45
N THR A 345 29.37 -25.70 -91.14
CA THR A 345 30.13 -24.89 -90.16
C THR A 345 30.43 -25.72 -88.92
N SER A 346 31.63 -26.27 -88.90
CA SER A 346 32.20 -27.07 -87.81
C SER A 346 32.94 -26.19 -86.79
N MET A 347 33.19 -26.77 -85.59
CA MET A 347 33.74 -26.13 -84.38
C MET A 347 32.72 -25.23 -83.67
N SER A 348 32.33 -25.46 -82.40
CA SER A 348 33.17 -25.96 -81.30
C SER A 348 32.36 -26.66 -80.18
N ILE A 349 32.15 -27.98 -80.31
CA ILE A 349 31.84 -28.88 -79.17
C ILE A 349 33.07 -29.75 -78.88
N ILE A 350 34.23 -29.11 -78.64
CA ILE A 350 35.46 -29.77 -78.15
C ILE A 350 36.22 -28.82 -77.22
N VAL A 351 35.80 -28.72 -75.96
CA VAL A 351 36.62 -28.12 -74.88
C VAL A 351 37.09 -29.17 -73.88
N VAL A 352 36.47 -30.36 -73.84
CA VAL A 352 36.91 -31.50 -73.00
C VAL A 352 37.96 -32.38 -73.70
N GLY A 353 37.99 -32.41 -75.05
CA GLY A 353 38.95 -33.22 -75.82
C GLY A 353 40.29 -32.55 -76.16
N GLY A 354 40.38 -31.21 -76.08
CA GLY A 354 41.52 -30.44 -76.61
C GLY A 354 42.79 -30.47 -75.74
N ILE A 355 42.66 -30.67 -74.44
CA ILE A 355 43.79 -30.61 -73.48
C ILE A 355 44.63 -31.91 -73.52
N TRP A 356 44.05 -33.02 -73.99
CA TRP A 356 44.66 -34.35 -73.96
C TRP A 356 45.90 -34.54 -74.86
N ARG A 357 46.13 -33.65 -75.84
CA ARG A 357 47.15 -33.84 -76.89
C ARG A 357 48.33 -32.88 -76.84
N THR A 358 48.23 -31.78 -76.11
CA THR A 358 49.32 -30.79 -75.93
C THR A 358 49.93 -30.84 -74.52
N VAL A 359 49.16 -31.32 -73.54
CA VAL A 359 49.60 -31.50 -72.16
C VAL A 359 49.69 -33.01 -71.90
N GLY A 360 50.90 -33.57 -72.00
CA GLY A 360 51.10 -35.01 -71.92
C GLY A 360 50.53 -35.62 -70.63
N TRP A 361 50.07 -36.89 -70.70
CA TRP A 361 49.40 -37.64 -69.63
C TRP A 361 50.03 -37.42 -68.24
N LYS A 362 51.36 -37.28 -68.17
CA LYS A 362 52.14 -36.86 -66.99
C LYS A 362 51.47 -35.75 -66.16
N LEU A 363 50.94 -34.69 -66.78
CA LEU A 363 50.36 -33.54 -66.06
C LEU A 363 48.94 -33.83 -65.53
N ILE A 364 48.15 -34.65 -66.24
CA ILE A 364 46.84 -35.15 -65.77
C ILE A 364 47.04 -36.16 -64.64
N SER A 365 48.04 -37.03 -64.75
CA SER A 365 48.45 -37.95 -63.68
C SER A 365 49.01 -37.21 -62.48
N LEU A 366 49.72 -36.10 -62.68
CA LEU A 366 50.25 -35.27 -61.60
C LEU A 366 49.13 -34.51 -60.88
N SER A 367 48.16 -33.94 -61.60
CA SER A 367 47.02 -33.26 -60.96
C SER A 367 46.07 -34.24 -60.27
N LEU A 368 45.81 -35.42 -60.86
CA LEU A 368 45.02 -36.47 -60.22
C LEU A 368 45.75 -37.08 -59.01
N SER A 369 47.07 -37.25 -59.09
CA SER A 369 47.89 -37.68 -57.94
C SER A 369 47.93 -36.62 -56.84
N MET A 370 48.04 -35.33 -57.18
CA MET A 370 47.98 -34.22 -56.22
C MET A 370 46.60 -34.14 -55.54
N TYR A 371 45.52 -34.28 -56.31
CA TYR A 371 44.15 -34.31 -55.78
C TYR A 371 43.93 -35.54 -54.87
N GLY A 372 44.43 -36.72 -55.27
CA GLY A 372 44.39 -37.93 -54.45
C GLY A 372 45.23 -37.82 -53.17
N LEU A 373 46.41 -37.18 -53.24
CA LEU A 373 47.25 -36.88 -52.08
C LEU A 373 46.57 -35.90 -51.13
N LEU A 374 45.92 -34.85 -51.63
CA LEU A 374 45.13 -33.92 -50.82
C LEU A 374 43.92 -34.63 -50.18
N TYR A 375 43.20 -35.47 -50.93
CA TYR A 375 42.10 -36.27 -50.38
C TYR A 375 42.57 -37.24 -49.28
N LEU A 376 43.69 -37.92 -49.49
CA LEU A 376 44.24 -38.84 -48.49
C LEU A 376 44.79 -38.09 -47.27
N TYR A 377 45.45 -36.94 -47.48
CA TYR A 377 45.92 -36.05 -46.41
C TYR A 377 44.76 -35.54 -45.56
N GLU A 378 43.69 -35.02 -46.19
CA GLU A 378 42.52 -34.51 -45.48
C GLU A 378 41.78 -35.65 -44.74
N ARG A 379 41.64 -36.83 -45.37
CA ARG A 379 41.00 -38.01 -44.77
C ARG A 379 41.81 -38.64 -43.63
N LEU A 380 43.14 -38.60 -43.68
CA LEU A 380 44.02 -39.01 -42.57
C LEU A 380 44.05 -37.97 -41.45
N THR A 381 43.90 -36.67 -41.78
CA THR A 381 43.81 -35.59 -40.81
C THR A 381 42.45 -35.58 -40.09
N TRP A 382 41.39 -36.13 -40.70
CA TRP A 382 40.03 -36.27 -40.15
C TRP A 382 39.89 -37.34 -39.05
N THR A 383 40.74 -37.23 -38.03
CA THR A 383 40.73 -38.04 -36.79
C THR A 383 39.55 -37.69 -35.88
N THR A 384 39.32 -38.48 -34.83
CA THR A 384 38.29 -38.19 -33.81
C THR A 384 38.46 -36.80 -33.19
N LYS A 385 39.69 -36.34 -32.98
CA LYS A 385 40.00 -34.99 -32.47
C LYS A 385 39.67 -33.87 -33.48
N ALA A 386 39.79 -34.13 -34.78
CA ALA A 386 39.38 -33.17 -35.80
C ALA A 386 37.84 -33.06 -35.88
N LYS A 387 37.14 -34.20 -35.74
CA LYS A 387 35.68 -34.25 -35.63
C LYS A 387 35.15 -33.55 -34.39
N GLU A 388 35.80 -33.74 -33.24
CA GLU A 388 35.47 -33.02 -31.99
C GLU A 388 35.61 -31.50 -32.17
N ARG A 389 36.69 -31.02 -32.79
CA ARG A 389 36.88 -29.58 -33.08
C ARG A 389 35.83 -29.03 -34.05
N ALA A 390 35.49 -29.77 -35.10
CA ALA A 390 34.44 -29.37 -36.04
C ALA A 390 33.06 -29.33 -35.35
N PHE A 391 32.76 -30.32 -34.51
CA PHE A 391 31.56 -30.35 -33.66
C PHE A 391 31.53 -29.13 -32.72
N LYS A 392 32.61 -28.88 -31.96
CA LYS A 392 32.70 -27.75 -31.02
C LYS A 392 32.50 -26.41 -31.74
N GLN A 393 33.09 -26.24 -32.92
CA GLN A 393 32.94 -25.01 -33.71
C GLN A 393 31.51 -24.83 -34.27
N GLN A 394 30.88 -25.91 -34.78
CA GLN A 394 29.45 -25.87 -35.20
C GLN A 394 28.53 -25.57 -34.00
N PHE A 395 28.80 -26.21 -32.86
CA PHE A 395 28.04 -26.05 -31.64
C PHE A 395 28.16 -24.62 -31.09
N VAL A 396 29.37 -24.04 -31.02
CA VAL A 396 29.59 -22.65 -30.57
C VAL A 396 28.83 -21.65 -31.43
N ASN A 397 28.82 -21.82 -32.76
CA ASN A 397 28.08 -20.92 -33.65
C ASN A 397 26.56 -21.03 -33.39
N TYR A 398 26.03 -22.25 -33.34
CA TYR A 398 24.61 -22.50 -33.09
C TYR A 398 24.16 -22.02 -31.69
N ALA A 399 24.96 -22.32 -30.66
CA ALA A 399 24.72 -21.89 -29.30
C ALA A 399 24.83 -20.36 -29.15
N THR A 400 25.79 -19.70 -29.83
CA THR A 400 25.89 -18.23 -29.86
C THR A 400 24.60 -17.59 -30.39
N GLU A 401 24.08 -18.02 -31.55
CA GLU A 401 22.83 -17.49 -32.11
C GLU A 401 21.64 -17.73 -31.18
N LYS A 402 21.57 -18.91 -30.56
CA LYS A 402 20.47 -19.30 -29.66
C LYS A 402 20.52 -18.57 -28.31
N LEU A 403 21.71 -18.45 -27.71
CA LEU A 403 21.90 -17.71 -26.47
C LEU A 403 21.64 -16.21 -26.67
N GLN A 404 22.05 -15.62 -27.81
CA GLN A 404 21.73 -14.23 -28.14
C GLN A 404 20.22 -13.93 -28.12
N MET A 405 19.38 -14.86 -28.57
CA MET A 405 17.92 -14.69 -28.54
C MET A 405 17.32 -14.73 -27.12
N ILE A 406 17.98 -15.37 -26.14
CA ILE A 406 17.50 -15.41 -24.75
C ILE A 406 18.11 -14.35 -23.85
N VAL A 407 19.10 -13.57 -24.31
CA VAL A 407 19.73 -12.49 -23.48
C VAL A 407 18.68 -11.56 -22.89
N SER A 408 17.73 -11.09 -23.72
CA SER A 408 16.65 -10.21 -23.28
C SER A 408 15.68 -10.87 -22.30
N LEU A 409 15.43 -12.18 -22.44
CA LEU A 409 14.58 -12.94 -21.52
C LEU A 409 15.28 -13.14 -20.16
N THR A 410 16.54 -13.56 -20.16
CA THR A 410 17.32 -13.75 -18.94
C THR A 410 17.53 -12.42 -18.21
N SER A 411 17.88 -11.34 -18.92
CA SER A 411 18.03 -10.01 -18.30
C SER A 411 16.70 -9.48 -17.72
N ALA A 412 15.59 -9.62 -18.44
CA ALA A 412 14.26 -9.24 -17.95
C ALA A 412 13.81 -10.09 -16.74
N ASN A 413 14.14 -11.39 -16.71
CA ASN A 413 13.86 -12.26 -15.56
C ASN A 413 14.70 -11.86 -14.32
N CYS A 414 15.97 -11.48 -14.51
CA CYS A 414 16.84 -10.99 -13.44
C CYS A 414 16.32 -9.65 -12.87
N SER A 415 15.99 -8.74 -13.80
CA SER A 415 15.35 -7.44 -13.56
C SER A 415 14.06 -7.58 -12.73
N HIS A 416 13.16 -8.49 -13.11
CA HIS A 416 11.92 -8.78 -12.37
C HIS A 416 12.17 -9.35 -10.96
N GLN A 417 13.17 -10.22 -10.77
CA GLN A 417 13.50 -10.75 -9.44
C GLN A 417 13.94 -9.61 -8.48
N VAL A 418 14.80 -8.69 -8.96
CA VAL A 418 15.22 -7.50 -8.19
C VAL A 418 14.03 -6.60 -7.88
N GLN A 419 13.20 -6.31 -8.88
CA GLN A 419 11.99 -5.50 -8.71
C GLN A 419 11.07 -6.08 -7.62
N GLN A 420 10.87 -7.40 -7.61
CA GLN A 420 10.01 -8.09 -6.65
C GLN A 420 10.55 -8.00 -5.20
N GLU A 421 11.85 -8.20 -4.99
CA GLU A 421 12.46 -8.12 -3.65
C GLU A 421 12.52 -6.68 -3.12
N MET A 422 12.84 -5.70 -3.97
CA MET A 422 12.81 -4.29 -3.58
C MET A 422 11.38 -3.82 -3.27
N ALA A 423 10.39 -4.17 -4.11
CA ALA A 423 8.98 -3.87 -3.85
C ALA A 423 8.46 -4.55 -2.57
N THR A 424 8.88 -5.80 -2.29
CA THR A 424 8.53 -6.51 -1.05
C THR A 424 9.15 -5.83 0.18
N THR A 425 10.39 -5.34 0.06
CA THR A 425 11.07 -4.59 1.13
C THR A 425 10.37 -3.25 1.40
N PHE A 426 10.02 -2.53 0.33
CA PHE A 426 9.26 -1.28 0.42
C PHE A 426 7.86 -1.48 1.01
N ALA A 427 7.13 -2.55 0.64
CA ALA A 427 5.84 -2.86 1.23
C ALA A 427 5.91 -3.10 2.75
N ARG A 428 6.99 -3.74 3.25
CA ARG A 428 7.25 -3.90 4.69
C ARG A 428 7.55 -2.57 5.39
N LEU A 429 8.26 -1.66 4.72
CA LEU A 429 8.51 -0.30 5.23
C LEU A 429 7.20 0.49 5.36
N CYS A 430 6.36 0.49 4.32
CA CYS A 430 5.04 1.13 4.35
C CYS A 430 4.16 0.59 5.48
N GLN A 431 4.16 -0.73 5.71
CA GLN A 431 3.41 -1.35 6.81
C GLN A 431 3.77 -0.77 8.19
N GLN A 432 5.04 -0.38 8.43
CA GLN A 432 5.45 0.26 9.70
C GLN A 432 4.92 1.71 9.80
N VAL A 433 4.85 2.43 8.69
CA VAL A 433 4.23 3.76 8.64
C VAL A 433 2.71 3.66 8.82
N ASP A 434 2.05 2.67 8.21
CA ASP A 434 0.61 2.40 8.42
C ASP A 434 0.26 2.12 9.88
N ILE A 435 1.11 1.37 10.61
CA ILE A 435 0.95 1.15 12.04
C ILE A 435 1.06 2.48 12.81
N THR A 436 1.99 3.34 12.40
CA THR A 436 2.16 4.69 12.96
C THR A 436 0.93 5.57 12.70
N GLN A 437 0.44 5.64 11.46
CA GLN A 437 -0.76 6.38 11.09
C GLN A 437 -1.98 5.89 11.87
N LYS A 438 -2.20 4.57 11.95
CA LYS A 438 -3.30 3.97 12.74
C LYS A 438 -3.20 4.25 14.24
N ASN A 439 -2.00 4.50 14.77
CA ASN A 439 -1.84 4.91 16.16
C ASN A 439 -2.17 6.40 16.34
N LEU A 440 -1.74 7.28 15.43
CA LEU A 440 -2.14 8.69 15.43
C LEU A 440 -3.67 8.85 15.30
N GLU A 441 -4.31 8.10 14.40
CA GLU A 441 -5.78 8.06 14.24
C GLU A 441 -6.52 7.65 15.54
N LYS A 442 -5.99 6.66 16.28
CA LYS A 442 -6.55 6.26 17.59
C LYS A 442 -6.40 7.35 18.65
N GLU A 443 -5.26 8.03 18.69
CA GLU A 443 -5.03 9.12 19.65
C GLU A 443 -5.95 10.32 19.34
N ILE A 444 -6.11 10.69 18.07
CA ILE A 444 -7.08 11.71 17.61
C ILE A 444 -8.51 11.32 18.02
N ALA A 445 -8.90 10.05 17.83
CA ALA A 445 -10.22 9.55 18.24
C ALA A 445 -10.39 9.55 19.78
N ARG A 446 -9.34 9.23 20.54
CA ARG A 446 -9.34 9.30 22.01
C ARG A 446 -9.54 10.73 22.49
N LEU A 447 -8.75 11.67 21.95
CA LEU A 447 -8.83 13.09 22.29
C LEU A 447 -10.19 13.69 21.91
N SER A 448 -10.74 13.32 20.76
CA SER A 448 -12.10 13.72 20.36
C SER A 448 -13.16 13.27 21.36
N LYS A 449 -13.10 12.00 21.80
CA LYS A 449 -14.00 11.46 22.83
C LYS A 449 -13.81 12.14 24.20
N GLU A 450 -12.59 12.52 24.55
CA GLU A 450 -12.30 13.27 25.78
C GLU A 450 -12.88 14.70 25.73
N ILE A 451 -12.77 15.37 24.59
CA ILE A 451 -13.41 16.68 24.33
C ILE A 451 -14.94 16.57 24.51
N ASP A 452 -15.59 15.59 23.88
CA ASP A 452 -17.04 15.36 24.03
C ASP A 452 -17.45 15.14 25.50
N GLN A 453 -16.65 14.39 26.25
CA GLN A 453 -16.87 14.17 27.68
C GLN A 453 -16.73 15.46 28.50
N LEU A 454 -15.73 16.29 28.20
CA LEU A 454 -15.49 17.56 28.88
C LEU A 454 -16.61 18.58 28.58
N GLU A 455 -17.11 18.64 27.34
CA GLU A 455 -18.29 19.46 26.99
C GLU A 455 -19.54 19.01 27.74
N ASN A 456 -19.74 17.70 27.87
CA ASN A 456 -20.86 17.14 28.63
C ASN A 456 -20.75 17.49 30.13
N VAL A 457 -19.55 17.43 30.72
CA VAL A 457 -19.28 17.86 32.10
C VAL A 457 -19.54 19.36 32.29
N GLN A 458 -19.11 20.21 31.36
CA GLN A 458 -19.42 21.65 31.40
C GLN A 458 -20.93 21.90 31.35
N SER A 459 -21.65 21.22 30.45
CA SER A 459 -23.11 21.35 30.31
C SER A 459 -23.82 20.99 31.62
N HIS A 460 -23.48 19.84 32.21
CA HIS A 460 -24.03 19.40 33.49
C HIS A 460 -23.69 20.36 34.63
N SER A 461 -22.46 20.87 34.71
CA SER A 461 -22.06 21.84 35.72
C SER A 461 -22.87 23.13 35.63
N LYS A 462 -23.02 23.70 34.42
CA LYS A 462 -23.87 24.88 34.17
C LYS A 462 -25.32 24.64 34.57
N GLN A 463 -25.89 23.47 34.27
CA GLN A 463 -27.25 23.12 34.67
C GLN A 463 -27.40 23.03 36.20
N LEU A 464 -26.45 22.41 36.90
CA LEU A 464 -26.46 22.30 38.36
C LEU A 464 -26.30 23.67 39.04
N ARG A 465 -25.40 24.52 38.52
CA ARG A 465 -25.28 25.93 38.95
C ARG A 465 -26.59 26.69 38.78
N ASN A 466 -27.26 26.57 37.64
CA ASN A 466 -28.53 27.26 37.38
C ASN A 466 -29.64 26.79 38.34
N LYS A 467 -29.68 25.50 38.68
CA LYS A 467 -30.59 24.96 39.72
C LYS A 467 -30.26 25.50 41.11
N ALA A 468 -28.98 25.65 41.45
CA ALA A 468 -28.53 26.23 42.70
C ALA A 468 -28.93 27.72 42.81
N ILE A 469 -28.75 28.51 41.75
CA ILE A 469 -29.21 29.92 41.65
C ILE A 469 -30.74 30.01 41.76
N HIS A 470 -31.49 29.08 41.16
CA HIS A 470 -32.95 29.06 41.34
C HIS A 470 -33.33 28.86 42.81
N LEU A 471 -32.69 27.90 43.51
CA LEU A 471 -32.97 27.62 44.91
C LEU A 471 -32.56 28.77 45.84
N GLU A 472 -31.47 29.47 45.54
CA GLU A 472 -31.07 30.71 46.21
C GLU A 472 -32.15 31.79 46.12
N ASN A 473 -32.69 32.03 44.92
CA ASN A 473 -33.77 32.98 44.70
C ASN A 473 -35.04 32.62 45.49
N GLU A 474 -35.36 31.33 45.66
CA GLU A 474 -36.48 30.89 46.52
C GLU A 474 -36.20 31.18 48.01
N LEU A 475 -34.99 30.90 48.49
CA LEU A 475 -34.61 31.21 49.87
C LEU A 475 -34.59 32.71 50.14
N ASP A 476 -34.22 33.53 49.16
CA ASP A 476 -34.30 34.99 49.23
C ASP A 476 -35.75 35.48 49.25
N ARG A 477 -36.64 34.90 48.44
CA ARG A 477 -38.08 35.16 48.53
C ARG A 477 -38.62 34.80 49.92
N PHE A 478 -38.28 33.62 50.43
CA PHE A 478 -38.67 33.18 51.78
C PHE A 478 -38.15 34.14 52.86
N THR A 479 -36.87 34.50 52.80
CA THR A 479 -36.23 35.46 53.72
C THR A 479 -36.99 36.78 53.76
N LYS A 480 -37.30 37.35 52.59
CA LYS A 480 -38.00 38.64 52.46
C LYS A 480 -39.43 38.59 53.00
N HIS A 481 -40.17 37.51 52.75
CA HIS A 481 -41.58 37.41 53.17
C HIS A 481 -41.77 37.03 54.64
N PHE A 482 -40.89 36.18 55.19
CA PHE A 482 -41.12 35.51 56.48
C PHE A 482 -40.08 35.83 57.56
N LEU A 483 -38.88 36.33 57.21
CA LEU A 483 -37.80 36.61 58.17
C LEU A 483 -37.45 38.10 58.30
N GLN A 484 -37.63 38.89 57.24
CA GLN A 484 -37.34 40.34 57.22
C GLN A 484 -38.56 41.23 57.49
N LYS A 485 -39.74 40.66 57.72
CA LYS A 485 -40.96 41.44 58.01
C LYS A 485 -40.93 41.91 59.48
N SER A 486 -40.16 42.98 59.72
CA SER A 486 -40.12 43.74 60.97
C SER A 486 -39.93 45.21 60.61
N LYS A 487 -41.03 45.96 60.68
CA LYS A 487 -41.12 47.42 60.67
C LYS A 487 -42.42 47.83 61.35
#